data_AF-X1NLR2-F1
#
_entry.id   AF-X1NLR2-F1
#
_cell.length_a   1.000
_cell.length_b   1.000
_cell.length_c   1.000
_cell.angle_alpha   90.00
_cell.angle_beta   90.00
_cell.angle_gamma   90.00
#
_symmetry.space_group_name_H-M   'P 1'
#
loop_
_entity.id
_entity.type
_entity.pdbx_description
1 polymer ?
#
loop_
_entity_poly.entity_id
_entity_poly.type
_entity_poly.pdbx_seq_one_letter_code
_entity_poly.pdbx_strand_id
1 'polypeptide(L)'
;MMLSIHNMLLPSCGEPIVTPTLDMVFGCYYLTTISPGAKGEGTILGSFGEAKLTYELGAIDLRAEIEVRDQQRGGQRVRTSVGRIIFNEVLPPKLDFYNKAIDKSSLKQIVTDCYRLLSNEDMAAVLDDLKQLGFYYATKSVDCFLVLALVA
;
A
#
# COMPACT_ATOMS: atom_id res chain seq x y z
N MET A 1 -18.96 -25.94 -11.19
CA MET A 1 -17.97 -24.96 -10.69
C MET A 1 -18.12 -23.72 -11.54
N MET A 2 -18.64 -22.62 -10.99
CA MET A 2 -18.83 -21.37 -11.74
C MET A 2 -17.50 -20.60 -11.83
N LEU A 3 -17.08 -20.29 -13.06
CA LEU A 3 -15.91 -19.47 -13.37
C LEU A 3 -16.18 -17.99 -13.07
N SER A 4 -16.02 -17.55 -11.81
CA SER A 4 -16.06 -16.12 -11.45
C SER A 4 -14.82 -15.33 -11.88
N ILE A 5 -13.84 -15.97 -12.52
CA ILE A 5 -12.63 -15.33 -13.06
C ILE A 5 -12.93 -14.46 -14.30
N HIS A 6 -14.00 -14.76 -15.03
CA HIS A 6 -14.29 -14.10 -16.32
C HIS A 6 -15.19 -12.86 -16.20
N ASN A 7 -15.70 -12.54 -15.00
CA ASN A 7 -16.69 -11.47 -14.82
C ASN A 7 -16.13 -10.24 -14.09
N MET A 8 -14.81 -10.03 -14.17
CA MET A 8 -14.13 -8.94 -13.47
C MET A 8 -14.26 -7.56 -14.12
N LEU A 9 -14.76 -7.48 -15.37
CA LEU A 9 -14.92 -6.24 -16.11
C LEU A 9 -16.40 -6.00 -16.45
N LEU A 10 -16.86 -4.75 -16.34
CA LEU A 10 -18.18 -4.38 -16.86
C LEU A 10 -18.17 -4.51 -18.39
N PRO A 11 -19.10 -5.28 -19.00
CA PRO A 11 -19.15 -5.46 -20.45
C PRO A 11 -19.40 -4.15 -21.21
N SER A 12 -19.93 -3.12 -20.53
CA SER A 12 -20.31 -1.85 -21.14
C SER A 12 -19.21 -0.77 -21.12
N CYS A 13 -18.23 -0.85 -20.21
CA CYS A 13 -17.23 0.23 -20.02
C CYS A 13 -15.79 -0.25 -19.84
N GLY A 14 -15.52 -1.55 -19.66
CA GLY A 14 -14.17 -2.05 -19.39
C GLY A 14 -13.60 -1.62 -18.04
N GLU A 15 -14.42 -0.98 -17.19
CA GLU A 15 -14.06 -0.71 -15.81
C GLU A 15 -14.18 -1.98 -14.98
N PRO A 16 -13.30 -2.18 -14.00
CA PRO A 16 -13.37 -3.34 -13.14
C PRO A 16 -14.61 -3.30 -12.24
N ILE A 17 -15.40 -4.39 -12.26
CA ILE A 17 -16.56 -4.58 -11.37
C ILE A 17 -16.10 -4.69 -9.91
N VAL A 18 -14.86 -5.15 -9.68
CA VAL A 18 -14.27 -5.28 -8.35
C VAL A 18 -13.89 -3.90 -7.83
N THR A 19 -14.88 -3.20 -7.28
CA THR A 19 -14.63 -1.97 -6.53
C THR A 19 -14.01 -2.34 -5.17
N PRO A 20 -12.88 -1.73 -4.78
CA PRO A 20 -12.29 -1.96 -3.47
C PRO A 20 -13.27 -1.58 -2.35
N THR A 21 -13.36 -2.41 -1.32
CA THR A 21 -14.24 -2.18 -0.15
C THR A 21 -13.71 -1.05 0.74
N LEU A 22 -14.57 -0.50 1.60
CA LEU A 22 -14.21 0.62 2.48
C LEU A 22 -13.00 0.29 3.37
N ASP A 23 -12.95 -0.92 3.92
CA ASP A 23 -11.87 -1.36 4.81
C ASP A 23 -10.53 -1.43 4.08
N MET A 24 -10.53 -1.90 2.84
CA MET A 24 -9.33 -1.89 1.99
C MET A 24 -8.82 -0.48 1.76
N VAL A 25 -9.73 0.43 1.40
CA VAL A 25 -9.39 1.84 1.15
C VAL A 25 -8.84 2.48 2.43
N PHE A 26 -9.48 2.25 3.57
CA PHE A 26 -9.05 2.81 4.84
C PHE A 26 -7.68 2.28 5.29
N GLY A 27 -7.44 0.98 5.19
CA GLY A 27 -6.15 0.38 5.53
C GLY A 27 -5.01 0.87 4.63
N CYS A 28 -5.24 0.97 3.32
CA CYS A 28 -4.25 1.51 2.39
C CYS A 28 -3.98 3.01 2.62
N TYR A 29 -5.02 3.78 2.90
CA TYR A 29 -4.89 5.19 3.24
C TYR A 29 -4.07 5.39 4.52
N TYR A 30 -4.39 4.65 5.58
CA TYR A 30 -3.66 4.68 6.84
C TYR A 30 -2.18 4.33 6.66
N LEU A 31 -1.90 3.27 5.88
CA LEU A 31 -0.56 2.78 5.59
C LEU A 31 0.29 3.81 4.82
N THR A 32 -0.32 4.56 3.90
CA THR A 32 0.39 5.44 2.96
C THR A 32 0.44 6.91 3.38
N THR A 33 -0.29 7.27 4.45
CA THR A 33 -0.26 8.59 5.06
C THR A 33 1.03 8.79 5.87
N ILE A 34 1.58 10.01 5.81
CA ILE A 34 2.75 10.39 6.61
C ILE A 34 2.26 11.09 7.88
N SER A 35 2.86 10.73 9.02
CA SER A 35 2.59 11.38 10.30
C SER A 35 3.81 12.25 10.67
N PRO A 36 3.66 13.60 10.68
CA PRO A 36 4.74 14.47 11.13
C PRO A 36 5.00 14.26 12.62
N GLY A 37 6.26 14.29 13.04
CA GLY A 37 6.69 14.04 14.42
C GLY A 37 6.70 12.57 14.82
N ALA A 38 6.59 11.64 13.87
CA ALA A 38 6.65 10.22 14.16
C ALA A 38 8.06 9.76 14.54
N LYS A 39 8.15 8.67 15.30
CA LYS A 39 9.42 8.11 15.73
C LYS A 39 10.27 7.73 14.51
N GLY A 40 11.48 8.28 14.43
CA GLY A 40 12.40 7.97 13.32
C GLY A 40 12.25 8.83 12.07
N GLU A 41 11.55 9.98 12.16
CA GLU A 41 11.49 10.97 11.09
C GLU A 41 12.90 11.44 10.66
N GLY A 42 13.12 11.54 9.34
CA GLY A 42 14.39 11.99 8.75
C GLY A 42 15.50 10.93 8.74
N THR A 43 15.20 9.68 9.12
CA THR A 43 16.18 8.59 9.04
C THR A 43 16.57 8.32 7.59
N ILE A 44 17.88 8.22 7.34
CA ILE A 44 18.44 7.94 6.02
C ILE A 44 18.80 6.45 5.95
N LEU A 45 18.30 5.76 4.94
CA LEU A 45 18.49 4.33 4.76
C LEU A 45 19.01 4.01 3.36
N GLY A 46 19.82 2.96 3.27
CA GLY A 46 20.51 2.54 2.06
C GLY A 46 19.66 1.67 1.12
N SER A 47 18.61 1.00 1.62
CA SER A 47 17.75 0.14 0.81
C SER A 47 16.35 -0.03 1.41
N PHE A 48 15.38 -0.47 0.59
CA PHE A 48 14.02 -0.81 1.04
C PHE A 48 14.01 -1.94 2.08
N GLY A 49 14.93 -2.91 1.96
CA GLY A 49 15.05 -3.99 2.96
C GLY A 49 15.51 -3.49 4.33
N GLU A 50 16.41 -2.52 4.35
CA GLU A 50 16.91 -1.89 5.57
C GLU A 50 15.81 -1.10 6.29
N ALA A 51 14.93 -0.43 5.52
CA ALA A 51 13.77 0.25 6.07
C ALA A 51 12.81 -0.71 6.78
N LYS A 52 12.52 -1.87 6.19
CA LYS A 52 11.67 -2.88 6.82
C LYS A 52 12.27 -3.42 8.11
N LEU A 53 13.56 -3.76 8.07
CA LEU A 53 14.26 -4.27 9.25
C LEU A 53 14.29 -3.24 10.38
N THR A 54 14.50 -1.96 10.07
CA THR A 54 14.49 -0.88 11.06
C THR A 54 13.12 -0.68 11.71
N TYR A 55 12.05 -0.88 10.93
CA TYR A 55 10.68 -0.88 11.45
C TYR A 55 10.41 -2.10 12.34
N GLU A 56 10.86 -3.30 11.95
CA GLU A 56 10.74 -4.52 12.76
C GLU A 56 11.48 -4.42 14.10
N LEU A 57 12.62 -3.72 14.12
CA LEU A 57 13.36 -3.38 15.33
C LEU A 57 12.66 -2.30 16.19
N GLY A 58 11.58 -1.69 15.70
CA GLY A 58 10.84 -0.64 16.41
C GLY A 58 11.56 0.70 16.50
N ALA A 59 12.57 0.93 15.65
CA ALA A 59 13.35 2.18 15.63
C ALA A 59 12.65 3.29 14.84
N ILE A 60 11.86 2.95 13.82
CA ILE A 60 11.06 3.88 13.02
C ILE A 60 9.57 3.49 13.02
N ASP A 61 8.68 4.47 12.94
CA ASP A 61 7.25 4.24 12.77
C ASP A 61 6.89 3.97 11.29
N LEU A 62 5.82 3.23 11.07
CA LEU A 62 5.30 2.89 9.74
C LEU A 62 5.02 4.14 8.88
N ARG A 63 4.54 5.22 9.53
CA ARG A 63 4.14 6.49 8.89
C ARG A 63 5.20 7.58 9.02
N ALA A 64 6.39 7.27 9.55
CA ALA A 64 7.48 8.23 9.62
C ALA A 64 8.00 8.55 8.21
N GLU A 65 8.33 9.83 7.98
CA GLU A 65 9.01 10.26 6.76
C GLU A 65 10.48 9.86 6.85
N ILE A 66 10.93 9.05 5.89
CA ILE A 66 12.30 8.52 5.79
C ILE A 66 12.87 8.79 4.40
N GLU A 67 14.18 8.87 4.30
CA GLU A 67 14.88 9.01 3.03
C GLU A 67 15.53 7.67 2.67
N VAL A 68 15.04 7.03 1.61
CA VAL A 68 15.54 5.71 1.17
C VAL A 68 16.15 5.83 -0.21
N ARG A 69 17.30 5.18 -0.40
CA ARG A 69 17.92 5.05 -1.70
C ARG A 69 17.25 3.94 -2.51
N ASP A 70 16.63 4.31 -3.62
CA ASP A 70 16.02 3.36 -4.55
C ASP A 70 17.10 2.78 -5.48
N GLN A 71 17.54 1.56 -5.21
CA GLN A 71 18.51 0.85 -6.05
C GLN A 71 17.93 0.47 -7.43
N GLN A 72 16.60 0.32 -7.55
CA GLN A 72 15.94 -0.04 -8.81
C GLN A 72 15.90 1.16 -9.78
N ARG A 73 15.81 2.39 -9.24
CA ARG A 73 15.79 3.64 -10.02
C ARG A 73 17.14 4.39 -10.02
N GLY A 74 18.24 3.65 -10.19
CA GLY A 74 19.57 4.24 -10.38
C GLY A 74 20.19 4.90 -9.14
N GLY A 75 19.70 4.56 -7.95
CA GLY A 75 20.27 5.02 -6.69
C GLY A 75 19.88 6.43 -6.29
N GLN A 76 18.78 6.98 -6.84
CA GLN A 76 18.21 8.25 -6.39
C GLN A 76 17.64 8.09 -4.98
N ARG A 77 17.81 9.12 -4.16
CA ARG A 77 17.23 9.17 -2.82
C ARG A 77 15.82 9.74 -2.92
N VAL A 78 14.86 9.00 -2.39
CA VAL A 78 13.44 9.36 -2.42
C VAL A 78 12.95 9.48 -0.98
N ARG A 79 12.25 10.56 -0.67
CA ARG A 79 11.54 10.72 0.59
C ARG A 79 10.25 9.92 0.53
N THR A 80 10.10 8.94 1.40
CA THR A 80 8.97 8.00 1.44
C THR A 80 8.68 7.60 2.89
N SER A 81 7.73 6.71 3.11
CA SER A 81 7.51 6.05 4.40
C SER A 81 7.67 4.54 4.28
N VAL A 82 7.88 3.85 5.40
CA VAL A 82 7.90 2.38 5.44
C VAL A 82 6.58 1.82 4.92
N GLY A 83 5.46 2.42 5.29
CA GLY A 83 4.15 1.98 4.83
C GLY A 83 3.98 2.08 3.31
N ARG A 84 4.49 3.14 2.67
CA ARG A 84 4.51 3.25 1.20
C ARG A 84 5.40 2.20 0.56
N ILE A 85 6.52 1.83 1.18
CA ILE A 85 7.40 0.76 0.69
C ILE A 85 6.65 -0.59 0.72
N ILE A 86 6.01 -0.91 1.84
CA ILE A 86 5.22 -2.15 2.01
C ILE A 86 4.06 -2.19 1.00
N PHE A 87 3.37 -1.07 0.78
CA PHE A 87 2.29 -0.99 -0.20
C PHE A 87 2.79 -1.28 -1.63
N ASN A 88 3.92 -0.69 -2.02
CA ASN A 88 4.48 -0.90 -3.36
C ASN A 88 5.03 -2.32 -3.57
N GLU A 89 5.38 -3.05 -2.52
CA GLU A 89 5.82 -4.45 -2.60
C GLU A 89 4.68 -5.41 -2.98
N VAL A 90 3.44 -5.09 -2.60
CA VAL A 90 2.25 -5.86 -2.97
C VAL A 90 1.80 -5.56 -4.41
N LEU A 91 2.20 -4.41 -4.96
CA LEU A 91 1.89 -4.06 -6.33
C LEU A 91 2.79 -4.83 -7.32
N PRO A 92 2.28 -5.16 -8.51
CA PRO A 92 3.08 -5.80 -9.54
C PRO A 92 4.29 -4.93 -9.92
N PRO A 93 5.45 -5.53 -10.23
CA PRO A 93 6.69 -4.80 -10.55
C PRO A 93 6.61 -3.97 -11.85
N LYS A 94 5.53 -4.14 -12.62
CA LYS A 94 5.23 -3.34 -13.82
C LYS A 94 4.67 -1.95 -13.51
N LEU A 95 4.24 -1.70 -12.27
CA LEU A 95 3.72 -0.41 -11.84
C LEU A 95 4.82 0.49 -11.28
N ASP A 96 4.63 1.80 -11.47
CA ASP A 96 5.51 2.81 -10.90
C ASP A 96 5.34 2.92 -9.38
N PHE A 97 6.41 3.37 -8.70
CA PHE A 97 6.39 3.59 -7.26
C PHE A 97 5.43 4.73 -6.86
N TYR A 98 4.39 4.40 -6.10
CA TYR A 98 3.40 5.35 -5.60
C TYR A 98 3.89 6.02 -4.32
N ASN A 99 4.30 7.28 -4.45
CA ASN A 99 4.76 8.11 -3.34
C ASN A 99 3.72 9.15 -2.88
N LYS A 100 2.45 8.78 -2.85
CA LYS A 100 1.34 9.65 -2.40
C LYS A 100 0.42 8.87 -1.47
N ALA A 101 -0.39 9.58 -0.69
CA ALA A 101 -1.48 8.95 0.05
C ALA A 101 -2.47 8.34 -0.95
N ILE A 102 -2.90 7.12 -0.66
CA ILE A 102 -3.80 6.36 -1.53
C ILE A 102 -5.24 6.61 -1.10
N ASP A 103 -5.92 7.46 -1.87
CA ASP A 103 -7.36 7.69 -1.74
C ASP A 103 -8.17 6.63 -2.51
N LYS A 104 -9.49 6.64 -2.31
CA LYS A 104 -10.43 5.77 -3.05
C LYS A 104 -10.29 5.91 -4.57
N SER A 105 -10.07 7.12 -5.07
CA SER A 105 -9.88 7.41 -6.50
C SER A 105 -8.55 6.86 -7.01
N SER A 106 -7.46 7.12 -6.28
CA SER A 106 -6.11 6.62 -6.61
C SER A 106 -6.09 5.08 -6.62
N LEU A 107 -6.74 4.43 -5.65
CA LEU A 107 -6.80 2.98 -5.59
C LEU A 107 -7.59 2.39 -6.77
N LYS A 108 -8.68 3.04 -7.20
CA LYS A 108 -9.40 2.66 -8.43
C LYS A 108 -8.53 2.77 -9.67
N GLN A 109 -7.72 3.82 -9.78
CA GLN A 109 -6.79 4.01 -10.90
C GLN A 109 -5.74 2.90 -10.91
N ILE A 110 -5.10 2.62 -9.77
CA ILE A 110 -4.11 1.54 -9.62
C ILE A 110 -4.70 0.19 -10.04
N VAL A 111 -5.89 -0.14 -9.55
CA VAL A 111 -6.59 -1.38 -9.92
C VAL A 111 -6.86 -1.42 -11.43
N THR A 112 -7.31 -0.32 -12.02
CA THR A 112 -7.55 -0.22 -13.47
C THR A 112 -6.27 -0.40 -14.29
N ASP A 113 -5.16 0.18 -13.84
CA ASP A 113 -3.86 0.03 -14.49
C ASP A 113 -3.33 -1.39 -14.36
N CYS A 114 -3.51 -2.04 -13.20
CA CYS A 114 -3.25 -3.47 -13.01
C CYS A 114 -4.02 -4.31 -14.03
N TYR A 115 -5.34 -4.07 -14.20
CA TYR A 115 -6.16 -4.79 -15.17
C TYR A 115 -5.69 -4.63 -16.62
N ARG A 116 -5.03 -3.52 -16.96
CA ARG A 116 -4.49 -3.30 -18.31
C ARG A 116 -3.15 -3.99 -18.55
N LEU A 117 -2.37 -4.20 -17.49
CA LEU A 117 -0.99 -4.70 -17.56
C LEU A 117 -0.83 -6.18 -17.19
N LEU A 118 -1.81 -6.75 -16.51
CA LEU A 118 -1.80 -8.12 -15.97
C LEU A 118 -2.87 -9.00 -16.59
N SER A 119 -2.64 -10.31 -16.55
CA SER A 119 -3.65 -11.32 -16.87
C SER A 119 -4.69 -11.44 -15.74
N ASN A 120 -5.87 -11.98 -16.04
CA ASN A 120 -6.96 -12.14 -15.05
C ASN A 120 -6.52 -12.93 -13.79
N GLU A 121 -5.63 -13.91 -13.95
CA GLU A 121 -5.14 -14.74 -12.85
C GLU A 121 -4.21 -13.95 -11.92
N ASP A 122 -3.22 -13.24 -12.47
CA ASP A 122 -2.30 -12.40 -11.69
C ASP A 122 -3.04 -11.26 -10.99
N MET A 123 -4.08 -10.72 -11.63
CA MET A 123 -4.90 -9.67 -11.04
C MET A 123 -5.71 -10.16 -9.83
N ALA A 124 -6.20 -11.41 -9.88
CA ALA A 124 -6.89 -12.00 -8.74
C ALA A 124 -5.95 -12.15 -7.53
N ALA A 125 -4.69 -12.53 -7.75
CA ALA A 125 -3.68 -12.61 -6.70
C ALA A 125 -3.39 -11.22 -6.09
N VAL A 126 -3.10 -10.23 -6.93
CA VAL A 126 -2.81 -8.84 -6.47
C VAL A 126 -4.00 -8.25 -5.69
N LEU A 127 -5.24 -8.52 -6.12
CA LEU A 127 -6.44 -8.08 -5.40
C LEU A 127 -6.59 -8.75 -4.04
N ASP A 128 -6.23 -10.03 -3.92
CA ASP A 128 -6.28 -10.74 -2.64
C ASP A 128 -5.20 -10.23 -1.68
N ASP A 129 -3.98 -10.02 -2.17
CA ASP A 129 -2.89 -9.45 -1.38
C ASP A 129 -3.23 -8.03 -0.89
N LEU A 130 -3.80 -7.18 -1.76
CA LEU A 130 -4.31 -5.86 -1.38
C LEU A 130 -5.43 -5.93 -0.35
N LYS A 131 -6.32 -6.93 -0.44
CA LYS A 131 -7.36 -7.15 0.57
C LYS A 131 -6.73 -7.50 1.91
N GLN A 132 -5.86 -8.49 1.95
CA GLN A 132 -5.22 -8.95 3.17
C GLN A 132 -4.42 -7.82 3.83
N LEU A 133 -3.64 -7.08 3.06
CA LEU A 133 -2.90 -5.92 3.53
C LEU A 133 -3.83 -4.82 4.06
N GLY A 134 -4.88 -4.48 3.32
CA GLY A 134 -5.87 -3.50 3.73
C GLY A 134 -6.54 -3.86 5.06
N PHE A 135 -6.99 -5.11 5.21
CA PHE A 135 -7.59 -5.61 6.45
C PHE A 135 -6.59 -5.64 7.61
N TYR A 136 -5.36 -6.08 7.37
CA TYR A 136 -4.32 -6.16 8.40
C TYR A 136 -4.03 -4.78 9.02
N TYR A 137 -3.82 -3.76 8.17
CA TYR A 137 -3.53 -2.41 8.65
C TYR A 137 -4.78 -1.68 9.14
N ALA A 138 -5.98 -1.98 8.61
CA ALA A 138 -7.23 -1.48 9.16
C ALA A 138 -7.41 -1.95 10.62
N THR A 139 -7.26 -3.25 10.90
CA THR A 139 -7.37 -3.77 12.28
C THR A 139 -6.30 -3.18 13.19
N LYS A 140 -5.03 -3.15 12.74
CA LYS A 140 -3.93 -2.55 13.50
C LYS A 140 -4.16 -1.06 13.81
N SER A 141 -4.81 -0.33 12.91
CA SER A 141 -5.18 1.07 13.14
C SER A 141 -6.35 1.23 14.11
N VAL A 142 -7.32 0.31 14.11
CA VAL A 142 -8.44 0.29 15.08
C VAL A 142 -7.91 0.06 16.49
N ASP A 143 -6.99 -0.88 16.68
CA ASP A 143 -6.30 -1.07 17.96
C ASP A 143 -5.55 0.20 18.40
N CYS A 144 -4.89 0.89 17.46
CA CYS A 144 -4.22 2.16 17.75
C CYS A 144 -5.21 3.26 18.17
N PHE A 145 -6.35 3.38 17.49
CA PHE A 145 -7.37 4.37 17.81
C PHE A 145 -8.04 4.08 19.16
N LEU A 146 -8.24 2.79 19.49
CA LEU A 146 -8.76 2.37 20.78
C LEU A 146 -7.76 2.71 21.91
N VAL A 147 -6.46 2.49 21.70
CA VAL A 147 -5.41 2.83 22.68
C VAL A 147 -5.28 4.34 22.86
N LEU A 148 -5.35 5.13 21.78
CA LEU A 148 -5.32 6.60 21.87
C LEU A 148 -6.57 7.17 22.57
N ALA A 149 -7.75 6.57 22.36
CA ALA A 149 -8.98 6.98 23.05
C ALA A 149 -9.01 6.59 24.53
N LEU A 150 -8.20 5.61 24.96
CA LEU A 150 -8.12 5.16 26.37
C LEU A 150 -7.05 5.93 27.18
N VAL A 151 -6.14 6.63 26.49
CA VAL A 151 -5.04 7.41 27.10
C VAL A 151 -5.28 8.92 27.02
N ALA A 152 -6.41 9.36 26.46
CA ALA A 152 -6.89 10.75 26.46
C ALA A 152 -8.03 10.94 27.46
#